data_AF-A0A656Z8E1-F1
#
_entry.id   AF-A0A656Z8E1-F1
#
_cell.length_a   1.000
_cell.length_b   1.000
_cell.length_c   1.000
_cell.angle_alpha   90.00
_cell.angle_beta   90.00
_cell.angle_gamma   90.00
#
_symmetry.space_group_name_H-M   'P 1'
#
loop_
_entity.id
_entity.type
_entity.pdbx_description
1 polymer ?
#
loop_
_entity_poly.entity_id
_entity_poly.type
_entity_poly.pdbx_seq_one_letter_code
_entity_poly.pdbx_strand_id
1 'polypeptide(L)'
;FNAGMYREDFAPMGLYVEDGQNWLLPIRKCLSARGPVPNFYKKPNGVFYFSDDSAGIVSTDRLLKRRPQARFATQSGPMLVIQNKLNPILIKGSTDRTRRSGVGVCADETIRFAISEDAVNFYDFASLFRDELKCANALFLDGGGGAGIYNPAMGRNDISWHGGYGPVVGLVE
;
A
#
# COMPACT_ATOMS: atom_id res chain seq x y z
N PHE A 1 2.28 -6.08 9.44
CA PHE A 1 2.77 -5.78 8.08
C PHE A 1 3.18 -4.33 8.00
N ASN A 2 4.23 -4.00 7.25
CA ASN A 2 4.51 -2.62 6.89
C ASN A 2 3.31 -2.04 6.11
N ALA A 3 3.04 -0.75 6.27
CA ALA A 3 1.92 -0.08 5.61
C ALA A 3 2.42 0.95 4.58
N GLY A 4 1.81 2.13 4.51
CA GLY A 4 2.23 3.19 3.60
C GLY A 4 3.67 3.66 3.84
N MET A 5 4.23 4.33 2.84
CA MET A 5 5.59 4.89 2.89
C MET A 5 5.72 5.96 3.99
N TYR A 6 6.91 6.07 4.57
CA TYR A 6 7.24 6.98 5.66
C TYR A 6 8.58 7.68 5.43
N ARG A 7 8.84 8.72 6.23
CA ARG A 7 10.09 9.50 6.21
C ARG A 7 11.11 8.90 7.19
N GLU A 8 12.33 9.41 7.19
CA GLU A 8 13.41 8.94 8.07
C GLU A 8 13.08 9.03 9.57
N ASP A 9 12.17 9.93 9.96
CA ASP A 9 11.66 10.07 11.33
C ASP A 9 10.47 9.15 11.65
N PHE A 10 10.23 8.13 10.83
CA PHE A 10 9.11 7.19 10.90
C PHE A 10 7.72 7.79 10.69
N ALA A 11 7.62 9.10 10.42
CA ALA A 11 6.33 9.74 10.14
C ALA A 11 5.80 9.33 8.76
N PRO A 12 4.48 9.08 8.61
CA PRO A 12 3.86 8.76 7.33
C PRO A 12 4.14 9.85 6.28
N MET A 13 4.43 9.44 5.04
CA MET A 13 4.64 10.37 3.93
C MET A 13 3.34 11.04 3.45
N GLY A 14 2.18 10.49 3.77
CA GLY A 14 0.91 10.88 3.17
C GLY A 14 -0.23 10.94 4.16
N LEU A 15 -1.44 10.85 3.62
CA LEU A 15 -2.62 10.72 4.45
C LEU A 15 -2.49 9.51 5.36
N TYR A 16 -2.73 9.78 6.63
CA TYR A 16 -2.74 8.84 7.74
C TYR A 16 -3.96 9.16 8.59
N VAL A 17 -4.60 8.12 9.12
CA VAL A 17 -5.67 8.22 10.12
C VAL A 17 -5.45 7.07 11.09
N GLU A 18 -5.56 7.36 12.37
CA GLU A 18 -5.41 6.39 13.46
C GLU A 18 -6.47 6.65 14.53
N ASP A 19 -7.27 5.63 14.85
CA ASP A 19 -8.43 5.73 15.75
C ASP A 19 -9.37 6.90 15.44
N GLY A 20 -9.59 7.16 14.15
CA GLY A 20 -10.41 8.28 13.65
C GLY A 20 -9.77 9.66 13.83
N GLN A 21 -8.57 9.73 14.41
CA GLN A 21 -7.80 10.93 14.69
C GLN A 21 -6.64 11.08 13.69
N ASN A 22 -5.86 12.17 13.86
CA ASN A 22 -4.58 12.38 13.15
C ASN A 22 -4.69 12.46 11.62
N TRP A 23 -5.71 13.15 11.10
CA TRP A 23 -5.87 13.41 9.67
C TRP A 23 -4.72 14.24 9.09
N LEU A 24 -3.67 13.55 8.63
CA LEU A 24 -2.65 14.19 7.81
C LEU A 24 -3.19 14.41 6.41
N LEU A 25 -2.96 15.61 5.88
CA LEU A 25 -3.36 15.92 4.52
C LEU A 25 -2.53 15.09 3.54
N PRO A 26 -3.16 14.54 2.49
CA PRO A 26 -2.44 13.73 1.52
C PRO A 26 -1.44 14.57 0.75
N ILE A 27 -0.23 14.06 0.63
CA ILE A 27 0.78 14.65 -0.25
C ILE A 27 0.50 14.17 -1.67
N ARG A 28 0.25 15.13 -2.56
CA ARG A 28 -0.12 14.87 -3.97
C ARG A 28 0.93 15.26 -4.99
N LYS A 29 1.90 16.08 -4.60
CA LYS A 29 2.94 16.62 -5.49
C LYS A 29 4.29 16.06 -5.08
N CYS A 30 4.97 15.45 -6.03
CA CYS A 30 6.39 15.18 -5.90
C CYS A 30 7.12 16.52 -5.94
N LEU A 31 7.87 16.84 -4.88
CA LEU A 31 8.71 18.05 -4.83
C LEU A 31 10.03 17.86 -5.61
N SER A 32 10.40 16.62 -5.93
CA SER A 32 11.54 16.35 -6.82
C SER A 32 11.14 16.58 -8.28
N ALA A 33 11.82 17.53 -8.93
CA ALA A 33 11.69 17.82 -10.36
C ALA A 33 12.71 17.06 -11.22
N ARG A 34 13.63 16.27 -10.63
CA ARG A 34 14.68 15.54 -11.34
C ARG A 34 14.67 14.06 -10.97
N GLY A 35 14.75 13.20 -11.99
CA GLY A 35 14.79 11.75 -11.84
C GLY A 35 13.43 11.05 -11.92
N PRO A 36 13.40 9.71 -11.74
CA PRO A 36 12.17 8.93 -11.79
C PRO A 36 11.18 9.36 -10.71
N VAL A 37 9.88 9.43 -11.06
CA VAL A 37 8.81 9.70 -10.11
C VAL A 37 8.78 8.59 -9.05
N PRO A 38 8.96 8.89 -7.75
CA PRO A 38 8.89 7.89 -6.69
C PRO A 38 7.54 7.19 -6.66
N ASN A 39 7.51 5.92 -6.25
CA ASN A 39 6.31 5.07 -6.30
C ASN A 39 5.10 5.73 -5.63
N PHE A 40 5.29 6.33 -4.45
CA PHE A 40 4.26 7.06 -3.72
C PHE A 40 3.47 8.07 -4.57
N TYR A 41 4.15 8.74 -5.50
CA TYR A 41 3.57 9.79 -6.34
C TYR A 41 3.03 9.29 -7.68
N LYS A 42 3.25 8.00 -8.03
CA LYS A 42 2.75 7.41 -9.28
C LYS A 42 1.23 7.30 -9.23
N LYS A 43 0.54 7.98 -10.16
CA LYS A 43 -0.93 8.00 -10.22
C LYS A 43 -1.50 6.95 -11.18
N PRO A 44 -2.67 6.34 -10.88
CA PRO A 44 -3.42 6.49 -9.63
C PRO A 44 -2.67 5.88 -8.43
N ASN A 45 -2.52 6.67 -7.36
CA ASN A 45 -2.14 6.21 -6.03
C ASN A 45 -3.41 6.12 -5.18
N GLY A 46 -3.31 5.52 -3.99
CA GLY A 46 -4.50 5.17 -3.24
C GLY A 46 -4.33 5.24 -1.74
N VAL A 47 -5.46 5.06 -1.08
CA VAL A 47 -5.57 4.97 0.36
C VAL A 47 -6.29 3.66 0.67
N PHE A 48 -5.62 2.81 1.44
CA PHE A 48 -6.27 1.71 2.13
C PHE A 48 -6.84 2.27 3.43
N TYR A 49 -8.12 2.07 3.65
CA TYR A 49 -8.83 2.54 4.84
C TYR A 49 -9.73 1.42 5.36
N PHE A 50 -9.94 1.41 6.67
CA PHE A 50 -10.78 0.42 7.33
C PHE A 50 -11.31 0.95 8.66
N SER A 51 -12.40 0.32 9.09
CA SER A 51 -13.11 0.51 10.34
C SER A 51 -13.50 -0.87 10.88
N ASP A 52 -14.30 -0.91 11.93
CA ASP A 52 -14.67 -2.18 12.59
C ASP A 52 -15.52 -3.10 11.68
N ASP A 53 -16.26 -2.53 10.72
CA ASP A 53 -17.24 -3.23 9.89
C ASP A 53 -16.95 -3.16 8.37
N SER A 54 -15.91 -2.43 7.97
CA SER A 54 -15.70 -2.10 6.56
C SER A 54 -14.25 -1.81 6.24
N ALA A 55 -13.84 -2.19 5.04
CA ALA A 55 -12.53 -1.86 4.49
C ALA A 55 -12.64 -1.52 3.02
N GLY A 56 -11.74 -0.68 2.55
CA GLY A 56 -11.74 -0.25 1.16
C GLY A 56 -10.39 0.26 0.70
N ILE A 57 -10.22 0.24 -0.61
CA ILE A 57 -9.10 0.90 -1.29
C ILE A 57 -9.71 1.82 -2.35
N VAL A 58 -9.40 3.10 -2.25
CA VAL A 58 -9.83 4.11 -3.24
C VAL A 58 -8.66 4.98 -3.64
N SER A 59 -8.75 5.62 -4.81
CA SER A 59 -7.73 6.60 -5.19
C SER A 59 -7.72 7.78 -4.23
N THR A 60 -6.55 8.34 -3.98
CA THR A 60 -6.37 9.50 -3.09
C THR A 60 -7.31 10.66 -3.46
N ASP A 61 -7.45 10.94 -4.76
CA ASP A 61 -8.34 11.99 -5.27
C ASP A 61 -9.84 11.69 -5.02
N ARG A 62 -10.25 10.41 -5.01
CA ARG A 62 -11.63 10.00 -4.67
C ARG A 62 -11.88 10.09 -3.17
N LEU A 63 -10.93 9.63 -2.35
CA LEU A 63 -11.04 9.71 -0.89
C LEU A 63 -11.30 11.15 -0.45
N LEU A 64 -10.60 12.13 -1.03
CA LEU A 64 -10.72 13.53 -0.62
C LEU A 64 -12.04 14.20 -1.00
N LYS A 65 -12.71 13.67 -2.03
CA LYS A 65 -14.04 14.12 -2.44
C LYS A 65 -15.13 13.49 -1.59
N ARG A 66 -15.02 12.20 -1.29
CA ARG A 66 -16.07 11.43 -0.60
C ARG A 66 -15.94 11.44 0.92
N ARG A 67 -14.70 11.55 1.42
CA ARG A 67 -14.30 11.48 2.83
C ARG A 67 -15.06 10.39 3.59
N PRO A 68 -14.89 9.11 3.19
CA PRO A 68 -15.53 8.02 3.92
C PRO A 68 -15.10 8.06 5.38
N GLN A 69 -16.00 7.66 6.28
CA GLN A 69 -15.65 7.42 7.67
C GLN A 69 -14.64 6.27 7.71
N ALA A 70 -13.47 6.53 8.28
CA ALA A 70 -12.39 5.57 8.40
C ALA A 70 -11.81 5.71 9.80
N ARG A 71 -11.72 4.60 10.53
CA ARG A 71 -10.99 4.54 11.80
C ARG A 71 -9.49 4.54 11.56
N PHE A 72 -9.05 3.84 10.52
CA PHE A 72 -7.65 3.77 10.11
C PHE A 72 -7.52 4.04 8.63
N ALA A 73 -6.46 4.73 8.22
CA ALA A 73 -6.15 4.93 6.83
C ALA A 73 -4.65 5.13 6.59
N THR A 74 -4.16 4.62 5.48
CA THR A 74 -2.76 4.80 5.05
C THR A 74 -2.70 5.04 3.55
N GLN A 75 -2.06 6.14 3.15
CA GLN A 75 -1.79 6.47 1.76
C GLN A 75 -0.53 5.76 1.27
N SER A 76 -0.59 5.21 0.07
CA SER A 76 0.57 4.70 -0.63
C SER A 76 0.36 4.75 -2.15
N GLY A 77 1.34 4.28 -2.93
CA GLY A 77 1.19 4.26 -4.38
C GLY A 77 2.30 3.49 -5.10
N PRO A 78 1.99 2.91 -6.27
CA PRO A 78 0.72 3.06 -7.01
C PRO A 78 -0.40 2.13 -6.52
N MET A 79 -1.65 2.40 -6.90
CA MET A 79 -2.69 1.35 -6.88
C MET A 79 -2.26 0.22 -7.83
N LEU A 80 -2.44 -1.02 -7.42
CA LEU A 80 -2.10 -2.21 -8.22
C LEU A 80 -3.28 -2.64 -9.08
N VAL A 81 -4.45 -2.77 -8.46
CA VAL A 81 -5.72 -3.15 -9.10
C VAL A 81 -6.78 -2.10 -8.78
N ILE A 82 -7.56 -1.73 -9.78
CA ILE A 82 -8.62 -0.73 -9.72
C ILE A 82 -9.85 -1.33 -10.39
N GLN A 83 -10.87 -1.67 -9.60
CA GLN A 83 -12.13 -2.24 -10.10
C GLN A 83 -11.89 -3.43 -11.06
N ASN A 84 -11.15 -4.44 -10.61
CA ASN A 84 -10.74 -5.64 -11.36
C ASN A 84 -9.84 -5.38 -12.58
N LYS A 85 -9.29 -4.17 -12.76
CA LYS A 85 -8.34 -3.84 -13.82
C LYS A 85 -6.98 -3.53 -13.22
N LEU A 86 -5.91 -4.02 -13.85
CA LEU A 86 -4.55 -3.60 -13.48
C LEU A 86 -4.41 -2.09 -13.73
N ASN A 87 -3.64 -1.42 -12.89
CA ASN A 87 -3.33 -0.01 -13.10
C ASN A 87 -2.60 0.19 -14.45
N PRO A 88 -3.08 1.08 -15.34
CA PRO A 88 -2.55 1.21 -16.71
C PRO A 88 -1.08 1.66 -16.78
N ILE A 89 -0.51 2.18 -15.69
CA ILE A 89 0.91 2.57 -15.66
C ILE A 89 1.85 1.36 -15.48
N LEU A 90 1.31 0.17 -15.17
CA LEU A 90 2.11 -1.01 -14.91
C LEU A 90 2.58 -1.63 -16.23
N ILE A 91 3.89 -1.79 -16.37
CA ILE A 91 4.52 -2.29 -17.59
C ILE A 91 4.72 -3.80 -17.47
N LYS A 92 4.06 -4.56 -18.35
CA LYS A 92 4.26 -6.01 -18.46
C LYS A 92 5.71 -6.30 -18.83
N GLY A 93 6.36 -7.20 -18.09
CA GLY A 93 7.76 -7.56 -18.32
C GLY A 93 8.77 -6.46 -17.97
N SER A 94 8.41 -5.50 -17.12
CA SER A 94 9.32 -4.46 -16.67
C SER A 94 10.58 -5.05 -16.01
N THR A 95 11.72 -4.43 -16.29
CA THR A 95 13.01 -4.76 -15.67
C THR A 95 13.18 -4.15 -14.27
N ASP A 96 12.30 -3.23 -13.85
CA ASP A 96 12.29 -2.69 -12.47
C ASP A 96 11.71 -3.72 -11.49
N ARG A 97 12.62 -4.49 -10.88
CA ARG A 97 12.30 -5.57 -9.95
C ARG A 97 12.85 -5.24 -8.58
N THR A 98 11.97 -5.24 -7.57
CA THR A 98 12.33 -5.06 -6.16
C THR A 98 11.40 -5.93 -5.30
N ARG A 99 11.70 -6.11 -4.01
CA ARG A 99 10.71 -6.69 -3.09
C ARG A 99 9.48 -5.79 -3.05
N ARG A 100 8.29 -6.39 -3.09
CA ARG A 100 7.02 -5.66 -3.08
C ARG A 100 6.19 -6.12 -1.89
N SER A 101 5.45 -5.19 -1.32
CA SER A 101 4.37 -5.48 -0.38
C SER A 101 3.10 -4.80 -0.85
N GLY A 102 1.95 -5.32 -0.44
CA GLY A 102 0.66 -4.78 -0.87
C GLY A 102 -0.50 -5.30 -0.05
N VAL A 103 -1.63 -4.62 -0.19
CA VAL A 103 -2.91 -5.01 0.40
C VAL A 103 -3.99 -5.01 -0.67
N GLY A 104 -4.87 -6.00 -0.63
CA GLY A 104 -6.02 -6.15 -1.50
C GLY A 104 -7.32 -6.23 -0.71
N VAL A 105 -8.39 -5.66 -1.26
CA VAL A 105 -9.78 -5.85 -0.79
C VAL A 105 -10.50 -6.66 -1.85
N CYS A 106 -10.98 -7.84 -1.45
CA CYS A 106 -11.40 -8.89 -2.38
C CYS A 106 -12.91 -9.08 -2.41
N ALA A 107 -13.40 -9.82 -3.40
CA ALA A 107 -14.83 -9.89 -3.69
C ALA A 107 -15.65 -10.55 -2.56
N ASP A 108 -14.99 -11.36 -1.74
CA ASP A 108 -15.51 -12.00 -0.52
C ASP A 108 -15.33 -11.11 0.72
N GLU A 109 -15.07 -9.81 0.53
CA GLU A 109 -14.78 -8.83 1.58
C GLU A 109 -13.50 -9.12 2.39
N THR A 110 -12.74 -10.15 2.02
CA THR A 110 -11.46 -10.43 2.67
C THR A 110 -10.42 -9.37 2.35
N ILE A 111 -9.60 -9.07 3.36
CA ILE A 111 -8.43 -8.20 3.23
C ILE A 111 -7.22 -9.12 3.14
N ARG A 112 -6.47 -9.03 2.03
CA ARG A 112 -5.30 -9.87 1.78
C ARG A 112 -4.05 -9.02 1.74
N PHE A 113 -3.11 -9.31 2.64
CA PHE A 113 -1.76 -8.76 2.58
C PHE A 113 -0.85 -9.73 1.85
N ALA A 114 0.04 -9.20 1.01
CA ALA A 114 1.06 -9.99 0.33
C ALA A 114 2.41 -9.29 0.43
N ILE A 115 3.46 -10.08 0.55
CA ILE A 115 4.85 -9.65 0.49
C ILE A 115 5.61 -10.63 -0.40
N SER A 116 6.49 -10.13 -1.26
CA SER A 116 7.35 -10.97 -2.09
C SER A 116 8.66 -11.29 -1.34
N GLU A 117 9.10 -12.55 -1.44
CA GLU A 117 10.44 -12.94 -0.99
C GLU A 117 11.49 -12.40 -1.96
N ASP A 118 11.29 -12.62 -3.26
CA ASP A 118 12.19 -12.18 -4.31
C ASP A 118 11.79 -10.84 -4.95
N ALA A 119 12.70 -10.31 -5.77
CA ALA A 119 12.48 -9.13 -6.57
C ALA A 119 11.48 -9.40 -7.71
N VAL A 120 10.36 -8.68 -7.70
CA VAL A 120 9.29 -8.77 -8.72
C VAL A 120 8.96 -7.38 -9.28
N ASN A 121 8.51 -7.35 -10.53
CA ASN A 121 8.00 -6.11 -11.10
C ASN A 121 6.55 -5.87 -10.65
N PHE A 122 6.08 -4.64 -10.82
CA PHE A 122 4.72 -4.27 -10.41
C PHE A 122 3.62 -5.00 -11.16
N TYR A 123 3.81 -5.31 -12.46
CA TYR A 123 2.77 -5.95 -13.26
C TYR A 123 2.49 -7.35 -12.72
N ASP A 124 3.52 -8.15 -12.49
CA ASP A 124 3.39 -9.51 -11.99
C ASP A 124 2.82 -9.50 -10.56
N PHE A 125 3.30 -8.58 -9.71
CA PHE A 125 2.77 -8.42 -8.36
C PHE A 125 1.29 -7.99 -8.34
N ALA A 126 0.87 -7.11 -9.24
CA ALA A 126 -0.53 -6.71 -9.36
C ALA A 126 -1.40 -7.83 -9.95
N SER A 127 -0.86 -8.65 -10.86
CA SER A 127 -1.53 -9.83 -11.39
C SER A 127 -1.83 -10.86 -10.31
N LEU A 128 -0.94 -11.07 -9.33
CA LEU A 128 -1.24 -11.91 -8.16
C LEU A 128 -2.55 -11.47 -7.48
N PHE A 129 -2.72 -10.18 -7.21
CA PHE A 129 -3.92 -9.66 -6.57
C PHE A 129 -5.17 -9.87 -7.43
N ARG A 130 -5.11 -9.53 -8.72
CA ARG A 130 -6.27 -9.60 -9.62
C ARG A 130 -6.64 -11.05 -9.96
N ASP A 131 -5.66 -11.82 -10.39
CA ASP A 131 -5.85 -13.10 -11.07
C ASP A 131 -5.94 -14.26 -10.08
N GLU A 132 -5.13 -14.26 -9.03
CA GLU A 132 -5.07 -15.38 -8.06
C GLU A 132 -5.88 -15.07 -6.80
N LEU A 133 -5.62 -13.92 -6.17
CA LEU A 133 -6.28 -13.53 -4.92
C LEU A 133 -7.69 -12.96 -5.12
N LYS A 134 -8.08 -12.70 -6.37
CA LYS A 134 -9.40 -12.17 -6.77
C LYS A 134 -9.77 -10.86 -6.06
N CYS A 135 -8.77 -9.99 -5.87
CA CYS A 135 -8.96 -8.71 -5.22
C CYS A 135 -9.30 -7.62 -6.22
N ALA A 136 -10.53 -7.08 -6.10
CA ALA A 136 -11.04 -6.09 -7.03
C ALA A 136 -10.33 -4.75 -6.93
N ASN A 137 -9.77 -4.44 -5.77
CA ASN A 137 -8.87 -3.31 -5.58
C ASN A 137 -7.65 -3.75 -4.79
N ALA A 138 -6.47 -3.24 -5.17
CA ALA A 138 -5.23 -3.51 -4.45
C ALA A 138 -4.31 -2.30 -4.49
N LEU A 139 -3.50 -2.14 -3.46
CA LEU A 139 -2.61 -1.02 -3.23
C LEU A 139 -1.21 -1.53 -2.90
N PHE A 140 -0.20 -0.97 -3.56
CA PHE A 140 1.18 -1.20 -3.17
C PHE A 140 1.48 -0.48 -1.87
N LEU A 141 2.15 -1.16 -0.94
CA LEU A 141 2.63 -0.63 0.33
C LEU A 141 4.15 -0.38 0.24
N ASP A 142 4.80 0.02 1.32
CA ASP A 142 6.24 0.31 1.28
C ASP A 142 7.06 -0.92 0.84
N GLY A 143 8.00 -0.71 -0.08
CA GLY A 143 8.66 -1.79 -0.83
C GLY A 143 10.18 -1.74 -0.72
N GLY A 144 10.85 -2.55 -1.52
CA GLY A 144 12.31 -2.67 -1.47
C GLY A 144 12.79 -3.11 -0.08
N GLY A 145 13.76 -2.38 0.48
CA GLY A 145 14.27 -2.61 1.83
C GLY A 145 13.29 -2.24 2.95
N GLY A 146 12.16 -1.59 2.64
CA GLY A 146 11.10 -1.27 3.60
C GLY A 146 9.98 -2.31 3.67
N ALA A 147 9.98 -3.33 2.80
CA ALA A 147 8.97 -4.39 2.84
C ALA A 147 9.20 -5.33 4.04
N GLY A 148 8.17 -5.59 4.85
CA GLY A 148 8.28 -6.59 5.90
C GLY A 148 7.01 -6.93 6.66
N ILE A 149 7.10 -8.07 7.34
CA ILE A 149 6.07 -8.64 8.20
C ILE A 149 6.69 -9.14 9.50
N TYR A 150 5.96 -8.97 10.58
CA TYR A 150 6.17 -9.67 11.83
C TYR A 150 5.06 -10.72 12.00
N ASN A 151 5.44 -11.99 12.10
CA ASN A 151 4.53 -13.11 12.33
C ASN A 151 5.21 -14.17 13.23
N PRO A 152 4.92 -14.17 14.54
CA PRO A 152 5.47 -15.14 15.49
C PRO A 152 5.13 -16.60 15.17
N ALA A 153 3.90 -16.87 14.69
CA ALA A 153 3.47 -18.22 14.36
C ALA A 153 4.28 -18.84 13.20
N MET A 154 4.82 -17.99 12.32
CA MET A 154 5.74 -18.38 11.25
C MET A 154 7.23 -18.24 11.64
N GLY A 155 7.54 -17.79 12.86
CA GLY A 155 8.91 -17.46 13.26
C GLY A 155 9.55 -16.34 12.44
N ARG A 156 8.73 -15.44 11.85
CA ARG A 156 9.17 -14.43 10.90
C ARG A 156 9.20 -13.03 11.53
N ASN A 157 10.32 -12.34 11.35
CA ASN A 157 10.52 -10.96 11.78
C ASN A 157 11.43 -10.24 10.76
N ASP A 158 10.81 -9.63 9.74
CA ASP A 158 11.54 -8.86 8.74
C ASP A 158 12.01 -7.52 9.34
N ILE A 159 13.17 -7.04 8.90
CA ILE A 159 13.75 -5.77 9.34
C ILE A 159 13.79 -4.78 8.18
N SER A 160 13.31 -3.56 8.42
CA SER A 160 13.42 -2.45 7.48
C SER A 160 14.85 -1.89 7.45
N TRP A 161 15.34 -1.55 6.26
CA TRP A 161 16.60 -0.82 6.06
C TRP A 161 16.65 0.57 6.73
N HIS A 162 15.50 1.11 7.18
CA HIS A 162 15.41 2.37 7.93
C HIS A 162 15.63 2.16 9.44
N GLY A 163 15.92 0.93 9.91
CA GLY A 163 16.10 0.61 11.32
C GLY A 163 14.79 0.46 12.10
N GLY A 164 13.65 0.51 11.42
CA GLY A 164 12.31 0.39 11.98
C GLY A 164 11.23 0.60 10.93
N TYR A 165 9.97 0.49 11.34
CA TYR A 165 8.80 0.77 10.50
C TYR A 165 8.10 2.03 10.98
N GLY A 166 7.59 2.84 10.05
CA GLY A 166 6.62 3.89 10.35
C GLY A 166 5.22 3.29 10.52
N PRO A 167 4.26 3.62 9.64
CA PRO A 167 2.95 2.99 9.67
C PRO A 167 3.01 1.46 9.53
N VAL A 168 2.29 0.78 10.41
CA VAL A 168 2.10 -0.68 10.38
C VAL A 168 0.63 -1.01 10.50
N VAL A 169 0.21 -2.10 9.86
CA VAL A 169 -1.10 -2.73 10.11
C VAL A 169 -0.88 -4.05 10.82
N GLY A 170 -1.53 -4.20 11.98
CA GLY A 170 -1.51 -5.39 12.80
C GLY A 170 -2.91 -5.97 12.96
N LEU A 171 -3.01 -7.29 12.94
CA LEU A 171 -4.15 -8.02 13.47
C LEU A 171 -3.80 -8.44 14.89
N VAL A 172 -4.63 -8.06 15.86
CA VAL A 172 -4.46 -8.40 17.27
C VAL A 172 -5.72 -9.15 17.68
N GLU A 173 -5.55 -10.36 18.22
CA GLU A 173 -6.62 -11.19 18.78
C GLU A 173 -6.73 -11.00 20.30
#